data_AF-A0A7J7QE40-F1
#
_entry.id   AF-A0A7J7QE40-F1
#
_cell.length_a   1.000
_cell.length_b   1.000
_cell.length_c   1.000
_cell.angle_alpha   90.00
_cell.angle_beta   90.00
_cell.angle_gamma   90.00
#
_symmetry.space_group_name_H-M   'P 1'
#
loop_
_entity.id
_entity.type
_entity.pdbx_description
1 polymer ?
#
loop_
_entity_poly.entity_id
_entity_poly.type
_entity_poly.pdbx_seq_one_letter_code
_entity_poly.pdbx_strand_id
1 'polypeptide(L)'
;MIQEDKSSPGKGKIGSHDFMMYQYKISLCPKQGQKHEWEQCVYAHRGERARRRHPSKYQAVQCPEARAKKLCPRADDCNCTHNLWEYWLHPDRYMTCLCELGSACNRPICFFAHEQREWGLCHQAAT
;
A
#
# COMPACT_ATOMS: atom_id res chain seq x y z
N MET A 1 26.27 -20.63 13.89
CA MET A 1 24.88 -21.12 13.79
C MET A 1 23.97 -19.94 13.54
N ILE A 2 23.84 -19.51 12.27
CA ILE A 2 22.80 -18.57 11.86
C ILE A 2 21.93 -19.41 10.93
N GLN A 3 20.84 -19.93 11.49
CA GLN A 3 19.90 -20.78 10.78
C GLN A 3 18.91 -19.89 10.01
N GLU A 4 18.94 -20.09 8.70
CA GLU A 4 17.79 -20.17 7.79
C GLU A 4 16.81 -18.97 7.73
N ASP A 5 17.03 -18.04 6.78
CA ASP A 5 15.92 -17.30 6.19
C ASP A 5 15.34 -18.12 5.03
N LYS A 6 14.41 -19.02 5.36
CA LYS A 6 13.58 -19.72 4.37
C LYS A 6 12.64 -18.69 3.77
N SER A 7 13.07 -18.16 2.63
CA SER A 7 12.24 -17.41 1.69
C SER A 7 10.87 -18.09 1.58
N SER A 8 9.85 -17.47 2.17
CA SER A 8 8.47 -17.92 2.05
C SER A 8 8.05 -17.81 0.58
N PRO A 9 7.36 -18.81 0.02
CA PRO A 9 6.99 -18.80 -1.38
C PRO A 9 5.98 -17.66 -1.62
N GLY A 10 6.36 -16.66 -2.43
CA GLY A 10 5.47 -15.60 -2.91
C GLY A 10 5.78 -14.15 -2.50
N LYS A 11 6.86 -13.86 -1.74
CA LYS A 11 7.16 -12.49 -1.31
C LYS A 11 7.99 -11.74 -2.35
N GLY A 12 7.33 -10.87 -3.13
CA GLY A 12 8.02 -9.90 -4.00
C GLY A 12 9.05 -9.05 -3.22
N LYS A 13 10.11 -8.61 -3.90
CA LYS A 13 11.21 -7.82 -3.32
C LYS A 13 10.67 -6.61 -2.55
N ILE A 14 11.05 -6.45 -1.28
CA ILE A 14 10.65 -5.29 -0.45
C ILE A 14 10.99 -4.00 -1.21
N GLY A 15 9.98 -3.13 -1.35
CA GLY A 15 10.10 -1.87 -2.08
C GLY A 15 9.84 -1.94 -3.59
N SER A 16 9.61 -3.13 -4.17
CA SER A 16 9.14 -3.23 -5.56
C SER A 16 7.71 -2.72 -5.72
N HIS A 17 7.29 -2.36 -6.94
CA HIS A 17 5.90 -1.93 -7.19
C HIS A 17 4.89 -3.01 -6.76
N ASP A 18 5.13 -4.28 -7.08
CA ASP A 18 4.27 -5.39 -6.64
C ASP A 18 4.20 -5.50 -5.13
N PHE A 19 5.32 -5.33 -4.43
CA PHE A 19 5.34 -5.32 -2.98
C PHE A 19 4.52 -4.15 -2.42
N MET A 20 4.68 -2.95 -2.97
CA MET A 20 3.94 -1.76 -2.56
C MET A 20 2.43 -1.91 -2.77
N MET A 21 2.02 -2.49 -3.90
CA MET A 21 0.61 -2.69 -4.23
C MET A 21 -0.04 -3.80 -3.40
N TYR A 22 0.61 -4.96 -3.29
CA TYR A 22 -0.02 -6.20 -2.81
C TYR A 22 0.41 -6.66 -1.41
N GLN A 23 1.44 -6.07 -0.81
CA GLN A 23 1.97 -6.53 0.49
C GLN A 23 2.12 -5.41 1.53
N TYR A 24 2.53 -4.21 1.13
CA TYR A 24 2.84 -3.11 2.04
C TYR A 24 1.62 -2.72 2.90
N LYS A 25 1.80 -2.83 4.23
CA LYS A 25 0.83 -2.52 5.29
C LYS A 25 -0.50 -3.27 5.16
N ILE A 26 -0.50 -4.46 4.56
CA ILE A 26 -1.68 -5.34 4.50
C ILE A 26 -1.71 -6.32 5.67
N SER A 27 -0.65 -7.11 5.84
CA SER A 27 -0.55 -8.08 6.94
C SER A 27 -0.15 -7.38 8.24
N LEU A 28 -0.70 -7.84 9.37
CA LEU A 28 -0.32 -7.34 10.69
C LEU A 28 1.15 -7.65 11.00
N CYS A 29 1.80 -6.77 11.76
CA CYS A 29 3.19 -6.94 12.17
C CYS A 29 3.36 -8.20 13.03
N PRO A 30 4.26 -9.13 12.67
CA PRO A 30 4.53 -10.32 13.47
C PRO A 30 5.27 -10.00 14.78
N LYS A 31 5.93 -8.84 14.85
CA LYS A 31 6.63 -8.33 16.05
C LYS A 31 5.73 -7.39 16.87
N GLN A 32 4.40 -7.54 16.77
CA GLN A 32 3.45 -6.70 17.51
C GLN A 32 3.74 -6.80 19.01
N GLY A 33 3.88 -5.65 19.68
CA GLY A 33 4.22 -5.58 21.10
C GLY A 33 5.73 -5.58 21.41
N GLN A 34 6.59 -5.80 20.42
CA GLN A 34 8.04 -5.62 20.56
C GLN A 34 8.46 -4.22 20.09
N LYS A 35 9.44 -3.62 20.77
CA LYS A 35 9.99 -2.32 20.37
C LYS A 35 10.75 -2.45 19.06
N HIS A 36 10.28 -1.73 18.04
CA HIS A 36 10.97 -1.52 16.77
C HIS A 36 10.44 -0.22 16.15
N GLU A 37 11.07 0.19 15.05
CA GLU A 37 10.65 1.36 14.30
C GLU A 37 9.39 1.04 13.47
N TRP A 38 8.22 1.24 14.10
CA TRP A 38 6.93 0.84 13.54
C TRP A 38 6.52 1.69 12.32
N GLU A 39 7.00 2.94 12.22
CA GLU A 39 6.74 3.82 11.07
C GLU A 39 7.42 3.28 9.80
N GLN A 40 8.63 2.74 9.92
CA GLN A 40 9.37 2.10 8.82
C GLN A 40 8.94 0.63 8.59
N CYS A 41 8.24 0.02 9.55
CA CYS A 41 7.81 -1.38 9.45
C CYS A 41 6.89 -1.56 8.24
N VAL A 42 7.17 -2.51 7.36
CA VAL A 42 6.34 -2.75 6.17
C VAL A 42 4.99 -3.43 6.47
N TYR A 43 4.80 -3.89 7.70
CA TYR A 43 3.57 -4.54 8.16
C TYR A 43 2.67 -3.54 8.90
N ALA A 44 1.37 -3.81 8.90
CA ALA A 44 0.38 -2.96 9.55
C ALA A 44 0.44 -3.08 11.08
N HIS A 45 0.31 -1.93 11.74
CA HIS A 45 0.06 -1.87 13.18
C HIS A 45 -1.38 -1.48 13.50
N ARG A 46 -1.88 -1.88 14.68
CA ARG A 46 -3.24 -1.51 15.14
C ARG A 46 -3.33 0.01 15.29
N GLY A 47 -4.38 0.61 14.72
CA GLY A 47 -4.61 2.06 14.75
C GLY A 47 -3.76 2.86 13.76
N GLU A 48 -2.88 2.21 13.00
CA GLU A 48 -2.04 2.90 12.01
C GLU A 48 -2.87 3.36 10.80
N ARG A 49 -2.67 4.61 10.39
CA ARG A 49 -3.36 5.22 9.24
C ARG A 49 -3.03 4.56 7.90
N ALA A 50 -1.86 3.92 7.80
CA ALA A 50 -1.37 3.24 6.62
C ALA A 50 -1.82 1.77 6.51
N ARG A 51 -2.53 1.22 7.51
CA ARG A 51 -3.13 -0.12 7.39
C ARG A 51 -4.03 -0.18 6.15
N ARG A 52 -3.91 -1.28 5.40
CA ARG A 52 -4.68 -1.54 4.18
C ARG A 52 -5.29 -2.93 4.21
N ARG A 53 -6.40 -3.09 3.50
CA ARG A 53 -6.89 -4.40 3.07
C ARG A 53 -6.20 -4.79 1.77
N HIS A 54 -6.20 -6.09 1.45
CA HIS A 54 -5.69 -6.57 0.16
C HIS A 54 -6.51 -5.93 -0.98
N PRO A 55 -5.87 -5.41 -2.07
CA PRO A 55 -6.56 -4.66 -3.11
C PRO A 55 -7.68 -5.44 -3.81
N SER A 56 -7.62 -6.78 -3.85
CA SER A 56 -8.72 -7.60 -4.41
C SER A 56 -10.06 -7.51 -3.66
N LYS A 57 -10.11 -6.84 -2.50
CA LYS A 57 -11.33 -6.68 -1.68
C LYS A 57 -12.13 -5.42 -2.00
N TYR A 58 -11.57 -4.48 -2.75
CA TYR A 58 -12.20 -3.19 -3.00
C TYR A 58 -11.80 -2.62 -4.37
N GLN A 59 -12.59 -1.67 -4.84
CA GLN A 59 -12.30 -0.87 -6.03
C GLN A 59 -11.53 0.39 -5.63
N ALA A 60 -10.77 0.98 -6.56
CA ALA A 60 -10.08 2.26 -6.39
C ALA A 60 -11.00 3.49 -6.39
N VAL A 61 -12.08 3.40 -5.62
CA VAL A 61 -13.12 4.42 -5.43
C VAL A 61 -13.26 4.70 -3.94
N GLN A 62 -13.24 5.97 -3.55
CA GLN A 62 -13.31 6.36 -2.15
C GLN A 62 -14.69 6.09 -1.55
N CYS A 63 -14.74 5.41 -0.40
CA CYS A 63 -15.97 5.17 0.34
C CYS A 63 -16.62 6.49 0.79
N PRO A 64 -17.93 6.71 0.52
CA PRO A 64 -18.63 7.92 0.95
C PRO A 64 -18.57 8.17 2.47
N GLU A 65 -18.71 7.10 3.27
CA GLU A 65 -18.63 7.21 4.74
C GLU A 65 -17.24 7.63 5.20
N ALA A 66 -16.20 6.99 4.65
CA ALA A 66 -14.82 7.34 4.97
C ALA A 66 -14.48 8.77 4.50
N ARG A 67 -14.99 9.18 3.34
CA ARG A 67 -14.86 10.56 2.83
C ARG A 67 -15.52 11.57 3.78
N ALA A 68 -16.67 11.22 4.33
CA ALA A 68 -17.37 12.00 5.36
C ALA A 68 -16.72 11.89 6.75
N LYS A 69 -15.57 11.21 6.88
CA LYS A 69 -14.85 10.95 8.15
C LYS A 69 -15.70 10.19 9.18
N LYS A 70 -16.62 9.34 8.71
CA LYS A 70 -17.45 8.46 9.53
C LYS A 70 -16.90 7.03 9.50
N LEU A 71 -17.28 6.26 10.52
CA LEU A 71 -17.04 4.82 10.51
C LEU A 71 -17.95 4.17 9.45
N CYS A 72 -17.35 3.46 8.50
CA CYS A 72 -18.13 2.73 7.50
C CYS A 72 -18.76 1.49 8.17
N PRO A 73 -20.10 1.32 8.09
CA PRO A 73 -20.78 0.17 8.69
C PRO A 73 -20.39 -1.16 8.02
N ARG A 74 -19.91 -1.11 6.77
CA ARG A 74 -19.40 -2.29 6.04
C ARG A 74 -17.99 -2.69 6.46
N ALA A 75 -17.29 -1.86 7.25
CA ALA A 75 -15.96 -2.14 7.77
C ALA A 75 -15.02 -2.79 6.72
N ASP A 76 -14.42 -3.93 7.04
CA ASP A 76 -13.46 -4.57 6.13
C ASP A 76 -14.13 -5.17 4.87
N ASP A 77 -15.45 -5.41 4.89
CA ASP A 77 -16.26 -5.90 3.74
C ASP A 77 -16.67 -4.80 2.75
N CYS A 78 -16.32 -3.54 3.03
CA CYS A 78 -16.61 -2.44 2.11
C CYS A 78 -15.84 -2.59 0.78
N ASN A 79 -16.53 -2.55 -0.35
CA ASN A 79 -15.93 -2.63 -1.68
C ASN A 79 -15.27 -1.31 -2.16
N CYS A 80 -15.14 -0.31 -1.30
CA CYS A 80 -14.53 0.99 -1.59
C CYS A 80 -13.33 1.23 -0.68
N THR A 81 -12.41 2.11 -1.09
CA THR A 81 -11.24 2.46 -0.28
C THR A 81 -11.63 3.30 0.93
N HIS A 82 -10.97 3.07 2.07
CA HIS A 82 -11.24 3.75 3.34
C HIS A 82 -10.19 4.79 3.72
N ASN A 83 -9.01 4.75 3.10
CA ASN A 83 -7.96 5.71 3.36
C ASN A 83 -7.14 5.99 2.10
N LEU A 84 -6.27 6.99 2.18
CA LEU A 84 -5.40 7.39 1.07
C LEU A 84 -4.44 6.29 0.64
N TRP A 85 -4.03 5.42 1.56
CA TRP A 85 -3.10 4.33 1.27
C TRP A 85 -3.77 3.22 0.46
N GLU A 86 -4.99 2.84 0.81
CA GLU A 86 -5.81 1.95 -0.01
C GLU A 86 -6.10 2.55 -1.39
N TYR A 87 -6.38 3.85 -1.46
CA TYR A 87 -6.68 4.51 -2.72
C TYR A 87 -5.47 4.60 -3.65
N TRP A 88 -4.34 5.12 -3.16
CA TRP A 88 -3.19 5.45 -4.00
C TRP A 88 -2.21 4.30 -4.23
N LEU A 89 -2.19 3.28 -3.35
CA LEU A 89 -1.43 2.05 -3.60
C LEU A 89 -2.29 0.94 -4.24
N HIS A 90 -3.52 1.24 -4.64
CA HIS A 90 -4.30 0.31 -5.46
C HIS A 90 -3.65 0.16 -6.85
N PRO A 91 -3.61 -1.04 -7.44
CA PRO A 91 -3.07 -1.25 -8.79
C PRO A 91 -3.58 -0.23 -9.83
N ASP A 92 -4.90 -0.02 -9.91
CA ASP A 92 -5.49 0.96 -10.84
C ASP A 92 -5.12 2.44 -10.62
N ARG A 93 -4.35 2.78 -9.58
CA ARG A 93 -4.00 4.17 -9.21
C ARG A 93 -2.52 4.39 -8.95
N TYR A 94 -1.79 3.34 -8.58
CA TYR A 94 -0.39 3.47 -8.20
C TYR A 94 0.44 3.84 -9.42
N MET A 95 1.16 4.95 -9.33
CA MET A 95 2.00 5.50 -10.40
C MET A 95 1.25 5.76 -11.74
N THR A 96 -0.07 5.96 -11.68
CA THR A 96 -0.86 6.37 -12.86
C THR A 96 -0.88 7.88 -13.09
N CYS A 97 -0.28 8.66 -12.19
CA CYS A 97 -0.10 10.11 -12.33
C CYS A 97 1.37 10.46 -12.01
N LEU A 98 1.85 11.52 -12.64
CA LEU A 98 3.17 12.10 -12.33
C LEU A 98 3.12 12.85 -10.99
N CYS A 99 4.22 12.77 -10.24
CA CYS A 99 4.43 13.57 -9.06
C CYS A 99 4.73 15.02 -9.46
N GLU A 100 4.05 15.97 -8.84
CA GLU A 100 4.27 17.41 -9.08
C GLU A 100 5.70 17.86 -8.77
N LEU A 101 6.39 17.16 -7.87
CA LEU A 101 7.78 17.43 -7.51
C LEU A 101 8.79 16.65 -8.36
N GLY A 102 8.35 15.69 -9.18
CA GLY A 102 9.21 14.84 -10.00
C GLY A 102 10.41 14.27 -9.24
N SER A 103 11.60 14.36 -9.84
CA SER A 103 12.87 13.92 -9.24
C SER A 103 13.28 14.69 -7.97
N ALA A 104 12.66 15.83 -7.66
CA ALA A 104 12.91 16.57 -6.41
C ALA A 104 12.06 16.08 -5.24
N CYS A 105 11.14 15.12 -5.46
CA CYS A 105 10.33 14.55 -4.40
C CYS A 105 11.18 13.76 -3.40
N ASN A 106 11.12 14.15 -2.13
CA ASN A 106 11.86 13.52 -1.03
C ASN A 106 10.94 12.73 -0.07
N ARG A 107 9.69 12.47 -0.47
CA ARG A 107 8.77 11.69 0.37
C ARG A 107 9.30 10.26 0.51
N PRO A 108 9.39 9.70 1.74
CA PRO A 108 9.86 8.33 1.93
C PRO A 108 9.06 7.30 1.13
N ILE A 109 7.76 7.58 0.96
CA ILE A 109 6.87 6.84 0.07
C ILE A 109 6.11 7.85 -0.78
N CYS A 110 6.30 7.78 -2.10
CA CYS A 110 5.50 8.50 -3.07
C CYS A 110 4.59 7.52 -3.82
N PHE A 111 3.34 7.92 -4.05
CA PHE A 111 2.37 7.10 -4.78
C PHE A 111 2.34 7.39 -6.29
N PHE A 112 3.07 8.42 -6.71
CA PHE A 112 3.08 8.97 -8.05
C PHE A 112 4.43 8.69 -8.71
N ALA A 113 4.45 8.65 -10.04
CA ALA A 113 5.66 8.47 -10.82
C ALA A 113 6.52 9.75 -10.79
N HIS A 114 7.82 9.65 -10.53
CA HIS A 114 8.74 10.79 -10.55
C HIS A 114 9.27 11.10 -11.96
N GLU A 115 9.14 10.14 -12.88
CA GLU A 115 9.49 10.29 -14.29
C GLU A 115 8.57 9.48 -15.21
N GLN A 116 8.60 9.78 -16.51
CA GLN A 116 7.74 9.15 -17.51
C GLN A 116 7.95 7.63 -17.63
N ARG A 117 9.16 7.15 -17.33
CA ARG A 117 9.48 5.70 -17.30
C ARG A 117 8.66 4.95 -16.24
N GLU A 118 8.39 5.61 -15.11
CA GLU A 118 7.64 5.02 -14.00
C GLU A 118 6.12 5.16 -14.21
N TRP A 119 5.71 6.10 -15.06
CA TRP A 119 4.31 6.41 -15.29
C TRP A 119 3.60 5.32 -16.11
N GLY A 120 2.46 4.84 -15.58
CA GLY A 120 1.63 3.87 -16.28
C GLY A 120 2.16 2.42 -16.26
N LEU A 121 3.22 2.13 -15.49
CA LEU A 121 3.75 0.76 -15.34
C LEU A 121 2.69 -0.25 -14.86
N CYS A 122 1.66 0.20 -14.14
CA CYS A 122 0.59 -0.69 -13.69
C CYS A 122 -0.47 -1.02 -14.76
N HIS A 123 -0.58 -0.23 -15.85
CA HIS A 123 -1.53 -0.51 -16.94
C HIS A 123 -1.01 -1.56 -17.94
N GLN A 124 0.29 -1.87 -17.92
CA GLN A 124 0.91 -2.79 -18.88
C GLN A 124 0.88 -4.26 -18.44
N ALA A 125 0.28 -4.57 -17.29
CA ALA A 125 0.16 -5.94 -16.77
C ALA A 125 -1.23 -6.59 -16.98
N ALA A 126 -2.11 -5.96 -17.77
CA ALA A 126 -3.48 -6.43 -18.03
C ALA A 126 -3.82 -6.52 -19.53
N THR A 127 -2.86 -6.97 -20.35
CA THR A 127 -3.10 -7.44 -21.73
C THR A 127 -2.46 -8.79 -21.94
#